data_AF-A0A2D6X0D4-F1
#
_entry.id   AF-A0A2D6X0D4-F1
#
_cell.length_a   1.000
_cell.length_b   1.000
_cell.length_c   1.000
_cell.angle_alpha   90.00
_cell.angle_beta   90.00
_cell.angle_gamma   90.00
#
_symmetry.space_group_name_H-M   'P 1'
#
loop_
_entity.id
_entity.type
_entity.pdbx_description
1 polymer ?
#
loop_
_entity_poly.entity_id
_entity_poly.type
_entity_poly.pdbx_seq_one_letter_code
_entity_poly.pdbx_strand_id
1 'polypeptide(L)'
;MPVPRANPDEPVSYGPKKLNSRHREMVRLMAAGSSVVDAAEVVGFSLSTARVVASSPKFKEEMERMQGEMDKGLVETYVYNYKEKLGEEIKQSIETLVELRDGAESEQVKLRAAGELLDRAGIKTADKIEADVMVEVDGDLAGMLNTALVEMRSEGEASEQG
;
A
#
# COMPACT_ATOMS: atom_id res chain seq x y z
N MET A 1 26.95 -7.45 -62.19
CA MET A 1 27.16 -6.56 -61.04
C MET A 1 27.16 -7.41 -59.77
N PRO A 2 28.15 -7.29 -58.87
CA PRO A 2 28.16 -8.05 -57.62
C PRO A 2 27.07 -7.50 -56.68
N VAL A 3 26.27 -8.40 -56.10
CA VAL A 3 25.31 -8.05 -55.04
C VAL A 3 26.07 -7.64 -53.77
N PRO A 4 25.74 -6.50 -53.14
CA PRO A 4 26.36 -6.10 -51.89
C PRO A 4 26.06 -7.15 -50.80
N ARG A 5 27.11 -7.66 -50.15
CA ARG A 5 27.00 -8.57 -49.02
C ARG A 5 26.45 -7.80 -47.83
N ALA A 6 25.35 -8.30 -47.24
CA ALA A 6 24.77 -7.71 -46.05
C ALA A 6 25.79 -7.69 -44.89
N ASN A 7 25.77 -6.61 -44.11
CA ASN A 7 26.66 -6.39 -42.98
C ASN A 7 26.35 -7.44 -41.89
N PRO A 8 27.33 -8.25 -41.43
CA PRO A 8 27.06 -9.39 -40.54
C PRO A 8 26.62 -8.98 -39.12
N ASP A 9 26.81 -7.71 -38.75
CA ASP A 9 26.54 -7.21 -37.40
C ASP A 9 25.14 -6.59 -37.23
N GLU A 10 24.36 -6.46 -38.30
CA GLU A 10 22.97 -6.00 -38.18
C GLU A 10 22.05 -7.20 -37.88
N PRO A 11 21.26 -7.18 -36.78
CA PRO A 11 20.30 -8.24 -36.54
C PRO A 11 19.26 -8.21 -37.66
N VAL A 12 19.30 -9.22 -38.52
CA VAL A 12 18.32 -9.38 -39.60
C VAL A 12 16.96 -9.55 -38.94
N SER A 13 16.18 -8.48 -38.96
CA SER A 13 14.83 -8.47 -38.39
C SER A 13 13.90 -9.26 -39.31
N TYR A 14 13.76 -10.55 -39.01
CA TYR A 14 12.81 -11.42 -39.68
C TYR A 14 11.41 -11.11 -39.16
N GLY A 15 10.62 -10.37 -39.93
CA GLY A 15 9.24 -10.07 -39.55
C GLY A 15 8.57 -8.97 -40.37
N PRO A 16 7.24 -8.81 -40.24
CA PRO A 16 6.52 -7.74 -40.91
C PRO A 16 6.94 -6.37 -40.38
N LYS A 17 7.34 -5.46 -41.29
CA LYS A 17 7.67 -4.05 -40.95
C LYS A 17 6.46 -3.27 -40.42
N LYS A 18 5.23 -3.70 -40.79
CA LYS A 18 3.95 -3.11 -40.35
C LYS A 18 2.93 -4.22 -40.09
N LEU A 19 2.10 -4.05 -39.06
CA LEU A 19 1.04 -4.99 -38.73
C LEU A 19 -0.22 -4.74 -39.60
N ASN A 20 -0.61 -5.75 -40.37
CA ASN A 20 -1.87 -5.76 -41.10
C ASN A 20 -3.04 -6.14 -40.15
N SER A 21 -4.28 -6.11 -40.65
CA SER A 21 -5.46 -6.44 -39.85
C SER A 21 -5.41 -7.86 -39.27
N ARG A 22 -4.92 -8.85 -40.05
CA ARG A 22 -4.78 -10.25 -39.62
C ARG A 22 -3.73 -10.41 -38.50
N HIS A 23 -2.61 -9.70 -38.56
CA HIS A 23 -1.62 -9.70 -37.48
C HIS A 23 -2.20 -9.14 -36.19
N ARG A 24 -2.98 -8.05 -36.26
CA ARG A 24 -3.63 -7.47 -35.07
C ARG A 24 -4.68 -8.42 -34.48
N GLU A 25 -5.40 -9.14 -35.32
CA GLU A 25 -6.35 -10.16 -34.85
C GLU A 25 -5.62 -11.30 -34.12
N MET A 26 -4.48 -11.74 -34.67
CA MET A 26 -3.62 -12.71 -34.01
C MET A 26 -3.10 -12.21 -32.66
N VAL A 27 -2.72 -10.92 -32.55
CA VAL A 27 -2.34 -10.30 -31.27
C VAL A 27 -3.49 -10.39 -30.26
N ARG A 28 -4.72 -10.04 -30.65
CA ARG A 28 -5.88 -10.09 -29.74
C ARG A 28 -6.15 -11.50 -29.20
N LEU A 29 -6.10 -12.50 -30.08
CA LEU A 29 -6.33 -13.89 -29.69
C LEU A 29 -5.25 -14.38 -28.72
N MET A 30 -3.99 -14.03 -28.98
CA MET A 30 -2.87 -14.36 -28.09
C MET A 30 -2.94 -13.59 -26.77
N ALA A 31 -3.39 -12.34 -26.78
CA ALA A 31 -3.63 -11.55 -25.57
C ALA A 31 -4.69 -12.17 -24.67
N ALA A 32 -5.73 -12.75 -25.27
CA ALA A 32 -6.77 -13.49 -24.57
C ALA A 32 -6.33 -14.90 -24.09
N GLY A 33 -5.08 -15.31 -24.36
CA GLY A 33 -4.51 -16.59 -23.91
C GLY A 33 -4.58 -17.72 -24.92
N SER A 34 -4.95 -17.46 -26.19
CA SER A 34 -4.92 -18.50 -27.24
C SER A 34 -3.48 -18.88 -27.58
N SER A 35 -3.25 -20.16 -27.89
CA SER A 35 -1.94 -20.59 -28.36
C SER A 35 -1.62 -20.02 -29.75
N VAL A 36 -0.33 -19.93 -30.10
CA VAL A 36 0.10 -19.48 -31.44
C VAL A 36 -0.50 -20.36 -32.55
N VAL A 37 -0.75 -21.65 -32.26
CA VAL A 37 -1.33 -22.60 -33.21
C VAL A 37 -2.79 -22.25 -33.47
N ASP A 38 -3.59 -22.12 -32.41
CA ASP A 38 -5.02 -21.83 -32.50
C ASP A 38 -5.25 -20.45 -33.14
N ALA A 39 -4.47 -19.45 -32.73
CA ALA A 39 -4.54 -18.11 -33.30
C ALA A 39 -4.16 -18.10 -34.79
N ALA A 40 -3.19 -18.93 -35.20
CA ALA A 40 -2.81 -19.06 -36.61
C ALA A 40 -3.93 -19.70 -37.44
N GLU A 41 -4.60 -20.72 -36.91
CA GLU A 41 -5.72 -21.38 -37.59
C GLU A 41 -6.89 -20.42 -37.80
N VAL A 42 -7.30 -19.70 -36.74
CA VAL A 42 -8.42 -18.74 -36.80
C VAL A 42 -8.12 -17.61 -37.78
N VAL A 43 -6.90 -17.09 -37.74
CA VAL A 43 -6.49 -15.98 -38.62
C VAL A 43 -6.21 -16.47 -40.03
N GLY A 44 -6.02 -17.78 -40.25
CA GLY A 44 -5.72 -18.41 -41.53
C GLY A 44 -4.27 -18.23 -42.00
N PHE A 45 -3.31 -18.28 -41.07
CA PHE A 45 -1.89 -18.36 -41.35
C PHE A 45 -1.37 -19.80 -41.26
N SER A 46 -0.30 -20.08 -41.99
CA SER A 46 0.50 -21.27 -41.69
C SER A 46 1.23 -21.07 -40.36
N LEU A 47 1.49 -22.17 -39.66
CA LEU A 47 2.19 -22.14 -38.38
C LEU A 47 3.60 -21.51 -38.48
N SER A 48 4.30 -21.73 -39.60
CA SER A 48 5.62 -21.13 -39.84
C SER A 48 5.54 -19.61 -39.96
N THR A 49 4.58 -19.09 -40.74
CA THR A 49 4.35 -17.64 -40.87
C THR A 49 3.92 -17.03 -39.55
N ALA A 50 3.01 -17.67 -38.83
CA ALA A 50 2.54 -17.23 -37.53
C ALA A 50 3.70 -17.09 -36.52
N ARG A 51 4.62 -18.04 -36.47
CA ARG A 51 5.81 -17.97 -35.61
C ARG A 51 6.73 -16.81 -35.97
N VAL A 52 6.97 -16.57 -37.26
CA VAL A 52 7.79 -15.42 -37.71
C VAL A 52 7.12 -14.10 -37.31
N VAL A 53 5.80 -13.99 -37.53
CA VAL A 53 5.03 -12.80 -37.15
C VAL A 53 5.06 -12.58 -35.63
N ALA A 54 4.78 -13.62 -34.83
CA ALA A 54 4.78 -13.56 -33.37
C ALA A 54 6.18 -13.22 -32.80
N SER A 55 7.25 -13.65 -33.46
CA SER A 55 8.61 -13.34 -33.06
C SER A 55 9.05 -11.91 -33.40
N SER A 56 8.30 -11.21 -34.26
CA SER A 56 8.69 -9.90 -34.77
C SER A 56 8.61 -8.81 -33.70
N PRO A 57 9.54 -7.83 -33.68
CA PRO A 57 9.56 -6.77 -32.67
C PRO A 57 8.25 -5.97 -32.60
N LYS A 58 7.66 -5.64 -33.76
CA LYS A 58 6.42 -4.87 -33.83
C LYS A 58 5.21 -5.62 -33.29
N PHE A 59 5.18 -6.94 -33.45
CA PHE A 59 4.12 -7.77 -32.87
C PHE A 59 4.22 -7.81 -31.35
N LYS A 60 5.43 -7.97 -30.82
CA LYS A 60 5.69 -7.95 -29.36
C LYS A 60 5.31 -6.60 -28.74
N GLU A 61 5.69 -5.50 -29.37
CA GLU A 61 5.33 -4.14 -28.92
C GLU A 61 3.81 -3.96 -28.83
N GLU A 62 3.07 -4.40 -29.84
CA GLU A 62 1.60 -4.31 -29.83
C GLU A 62 0.96 -5.26 -28.82
N MET A 63 1.57 -6.44 -28.61
CA MET A 63 1.14 -7.41 -27.60
C MET A 63 1.31 -6.85 -26.19
N GLU A 64 2.50 -6.33 -25.87
CA GLU A 64 2.78 -5.67 -24.58
C GLU A 64 1.84 -4.48 -24.33
N ARG A 65 1.59 -3.66 -25.36
CA ARG A 65 0.63 -2.55 -25.26
C ARG A 65 -0.77 -3.04 -24.87
N MET A 66 -1.25 -4.09 -25.53
CA MET A 66 -2.59 -4.63 -25.30
C MET A 66 -2.72 -5.30 -23.93
N GLN A 67 -1.69 -6.03 -23.48
CA GLN A 67 -1.63 -6.58 -22.13
C GLN A 67 -1.63 -5.49 -21.07
N GLY A 68 -0.84 -4.43 -21.24
CA GLY A 68 -0.84 -3.29 -20.33
C GLY A 68 -2.20 -2.57 -20.24
N GLU A 69 -2.93 -2.47 -21.35
CA GLU A 69 -4.29 -1.91 -21.36
C GLU A 69 -5.29 -2.80 -20.62
N MET A 70 -5.21 -4.13 -20.81
CA MET A 70 -6.03 -5.09 -20.08
C MET A 70 -5.76 -5.06 -18.58
N ASP A 71 -4.48 -5.05 -18.18
CA ASP A 71 -4.07 -5.01 -16.77
C ASP A 71 -4.54 -3.71 -16.12
N LYS A 72 -4.39 -2.58 -16.82
CA LYS A 72 -4.88 -1.28 -16.33
C LYS A 72 -6.40 -1.28 -16.16
N GLY A 73 -7.15 -1.78 -17.14
CA GLY A 73 -8.61 -1.87 -17.05
C GLY A 73 -9.07 -2.79 -15.90
N LEU A 74 -8.34 -3.88 -15.67
CA LEU A 74 -8.61 -4.80 -14.57
C LEU A 74 -8.38 -4.10 -13.21
N VAL A 75 -7.24 -3.43 -13.04
CA VAL A 75 -6.92 -2.67 -11.82
C VAL A 75 -7.95 -1.57 -11.58
N GLU A 76 -8.29 -0.77 -12.59
CA GLU A 76 -9.28 0.30 -12.47
C GLU A 76 -10.65 -0.25 -12.07
N THR A 77 -11.09 -1.35 -12.69
CA THR A 77 -12.39 -1.99 -12.38
C THR A 77 -12.40 -2.56 -10.96
N TYR A 78 -11.34 -3.25 -10.53
CA TYR A 78 -11.26 -3.78 -9.16
C TYR A 78 -11.21 -2.64 -8.15
N VAL A 79 -10.32 -1.66 -8.34
CA VAL A 79 -10.16 -0.53 -7.40
C VAL A 79 -11.46 0.26 -7.28
N TYR A 80 -12.17 0.50 -8.39
CA TYR A 80 -13.46 1.20 -8.37
C TYR A 80 -14.53 0.41 -7.60
N ASN A 81 -14.71 -0.86 -7.92
CA ASN A 81 -15.68 -1.73 -7.23
C ASN A 81 -15.36 -1.91 -5.74
N TYR A 82 -14.08 -2.00 -5.38
CA TYR A 82 -13.66 -2.09 -3.98
C TYR A 82 -13.92 -0.77 -3.23
N LYS A 83 -13.72 0.38 -3.87
CA LYS A 83 -13.99 1.68 -3.24
C LYS A 83 -15.49 1.88 -2.98
N GLU A 84 -16.34 1.51 -3.93
CA GLU A 84 -17.80 1.58 -3.74
C GLU A 84 -18.25 0.67 -2.60
N LYS A 85 -17.86 -0.61 -2.63
CA LYS A 85 -18.18 -1.56 -1.56
C LYS A 85 -17.66 -1.10 -0.20
N LEU A 86 -16.42 -0.62 -0.14
CA LEU A 86 -15.84 -0.12 1.10
C LEU A 86 -16.59 1.11 1.61
N GLY A 87 -17.05 2.00 0.72
CA GLY A 87 -17.88 3.15 1.08
C GLY A 87 -19.22 2.73 1.71
N GLU A 88 -19.88 1.72 1.13
CA GLU A 88 -21.12 1.16 1.67
C GLU A 88 -20.90 0.52 3.05
N GLU A 89 -19.85 -0.28 3.21
CA GLU A 89 -19.48 -0.93 4.47
C GLU A 89 -19.13 0.08 5.57
N ILE A 90 -18.42 1.16 5.21
CA ILE A 90 -18.11 2.26 6.15
C ILE A 90 -19.41 2.90 6.66
N LYS A 91 -20.36 3.18 5.76
CA LYS A 91 -21.64 3.79 6.12
C LYS A 91 -22.43 2.89 7.09
N GLN A 92 -22.59 1.61 6.76
CA GLN A 92 -23.31 0.65 7.60
C GLN A 92 -22.62 0.46 8.96
N SER A 93 -21.29 0.44 8.98
CA SER A 93 -20.51 0.32 10.22
C SER A 93 -20.71 1.54 11.13
N ILE A 94 -20.79 2.75 10.56
CA ILE A 94 -21.08 3.97 11.34
C ILE A 94 -22.52 3.96 11.87
N GLU A 95 -23.50 3.58 11.05
CA GLU A 95 -24.90 3.44 11.46
C GLU A 95 -25.02 2.46 12.64
N THR A 96 -24.37 1.30 12.54
CA THR A 96 -24.31 0.30 13.62
C THR A 96 -23.70 0.86 14.91
N LEU A 97 -22.63 1.65 14.81
CA LEU A 97 -22.03 2.29 15.99
C LEU A 97 -22.97 3.31 16.64
N VAL A 98 -23.74 4.06 15.85
CA VAL A 98 -24.75 5.00 16.36
C VAL A 98 -25.87 4.24 17.07
N GLU A 99 -26.35 3.15 16.48
CA GLU A 99 -27.36 2.28 17.12
C GLU A 99 -26.86 1.68 18.44
N LEU A 100 -25.62 1.17 18.47
CA LEU A 100 -25.01 0.64 19.69
C LEU A 100 -24.84 1.72 20.77
N ARG A 101 -24.47 2.95 20.38
CA ARG A 101 -24.35 4.08 21.30
C ARG A 101 -25.70 4.42 21.96
N ASP A 102 -26.76 4.46 21.18
CA ASP A 102 -28.07 4.95 21.65
C ASP A 102 -28.93 3.85 22.30
N GLY A 103 -28.80 2.60 21.85
CA GLY A 103 -29.75 1.53 22.15
C GLY A 103 -29.20 0.30 22.86
N ALA A 104 -27.88 0.15 23.04
CA ALA A 104 -27.34 -1.04 23.73
C ALA A 104 -27.79 -1.11 25.20
N GLU A 105 -27.99 -2.32 25.75
CA GLU A 105 -28.35 -2.46 27.17
C GLU A 105 -27.15 -2.17 28.11
N SER A 106 -25.93 -2.45 27.63
CA SER A 106 -24.71 -2.26 28.40
C SER A 106 -24.17 -0.83 28.25
N GLU A 107 -24.08 -0.10 29.36
CA GLU A 107 -23.46 1.24 29.40
C GLU A 107 -21.99 1.21 28.95
N GLN A 108 -21.27 0.11 29.19
CA GLN A 108 -19.90 -0.05 28.71
C GLN A 108 -19.83 -0.10 27.17
N VAL A 109 -20.81 -0.75 26.54
CA VAL A 109 -20.90 -0.82 25.06
C VAL A 109 -21.24 0.56 24.49
N LYS A 110 -22.18 1.29 25.11
CA LYS A 110 -22.52 2.66 24.71
C LYS A 110 -21.32 3.59 24.77
N LEU A 111 -20.59 3.57 25.89
CA LEU A 111 -19.40 4.40 26.10
C LEU A 111 -18.31 4.10 25.06
N ARG A 112 -18.08 2.81 24.77
CA ARG A 112 -17.10 2.40 23.77
C ARG A 112 -17.50 2.86 22.36
N ALA A 113 -18.77 2.69 21.98
CA ALA A 113 -19.27 3.15 20.69
C ALA A 113 -19.18 4.68 20.55
N ALA A 114 -19.51 5.43 21.61
CA ALA A 114 -19.33 6.88 21.65
C ALA A 114 -17.86 7.29 21.48
N GLY A 115 -16.94 6.61 22.18
CA GLY A 115 -15.50 6.85 22.07
C GLY A 115 -14.98 6.61 20.66
N GLU A 116 -15.33 5.47 20.05
CA GLU A 116 -14.91 5.17 18.67
C GLU A 116 -15.44 6.19 17.65
N LEU A 117 -16.66 6.71 17.84
CA LEU A 117 -17.21 7.79 16.99
C LEU A 117 -16.42 9.09 17.15
N LEU A 118 -16.05 9.46 18.39
CA LEU A 118 -15.27 10.67 18.68
C LEU A 118 -13.83 10.58 18.14
N ASP A 119 -13.19 9.42 18.30
CA ASP A 119 -11.86 9.16 17.76
C ASP A 119 -11.83 9.29 16.23
N ARG A 120 -12.87 8.77 15.56
CA ARG A 120 -13.03 8.90 14.10
C ARG A 120 -13.35 10.33 13.66
N ALA A 121 -14.03 11.11 14.50
CA ALA A 121 -14.24 12.54 14.28
C ALA A 121 -12.96 13.38 14.52
N GLY A 122 -11.87 12.75 14.97
CA GLY A 122 -10.61 13.42 15.29
C GLY A 122 -10.63 14.18 16.61
N ILE A 123 -11.63 13.95 17.46
CA ILE A 123 -11.75 14.58 18.77
C ILE A 123 -10.98 13.71 19.78
N LYS A 124 -9.68 13.97 19.91
CA LYS A 124 -8.83 13.31 20.91
C LYS A 124 -8.67 14.18 22.15
N THR A 125 -8.57 13.55 23.31
CA THR A 125 -8.17 14.24 24.55
C THR A 125 -6.75 14.78 24.42
N ALA A 126 -6.52 15.98 24.96
CA ALA A 126 -5.22 16.65 24.91
C ALA A 126 -4.10 15.77 25.49
N ASP A 127 -2.93 15.81 24.84
CA ASP A 127 -1.75 15.06 25.27
C ASP A 127 -1.36 15.45 26.71
N LYS A 128 -1.18 14.44 27.56
CA LYS A 128 -0.55 14.63 28.87
C LYS A 128 0.94 14.86 28.64
N ILE A 129 1.39 16.09 28.89
CA ILE A 129 2.82 16.39 29.00
C ILE A 129 3.27 15.87 30.36
N GLU A 130 3.91 14.70 30.39
CA GLU A 130 4.68 14.25 31.55
C GLU A 130 6.04 14.96 31.49
N ALA A 131 6.16 16.06 32.22
CA ALA A 131 7.43 16.74 32.40
C ALA A 131 8.22 16.01 33.50
N ASP A 132 9.17 15.18 33.08
CA ASP A 132 10.12 14.56 34.00
C ASP A 132 11.19 15.60 34.35
N VAL A 133 10.93 16.37 35.41
CA VAL A 133 11.89 17.36 35.93
C VAL A 133 12.94 16.61 36.74
N MET A 134 14.03 16.22 36.10
CA MET A 134 15.25 15.83 36.83
C MET A 134 15.81 17.08 37.50
N VAL A 135 15.55 17.22 38.81
CA VAL A 135 16.22 18.20 39.65
C VAL A 135 17.62 17.65 39.93
N GLU A 136 18.61 18.16 39.20
CA GLU A 136 20.02 17.94 39.53
C GLU A 136 20.28 18.62 40.89
N VAL A 137 20.48 17.80 41.91
CA VAL A 137 20.82 18.28 43.25
C VAL A 137 22.30 18.65 43.20
N ASP A 138 22.60 19.94 43.01
CA ASP A 138 23.96 20.44 43.14
C ASP A 138 24.52 20.02 44.51
N GLY A 139 25.81 19.64 44.54
CA GLY A 139 26.46 19.07 45.72
C GLY A 139 26.35 19.93 46.98
N ASP A 140 26.15 21.24 46.82
CA ASP A 140 25.89 22.18 47.91
C ASP A 140 24.54 21.92 48.60
N LEU A 141 23.48 21.63 47.85
CA LEU A 141 22.16 21.35 48.43
C LEU A 141 22.16 20.01 49.18
N ALA A 142 22.89 19.00 48.67
CA ALA A 142 23.09 17.72 49.35
C ALA A 142 23.93 17.89 50.64
N GLY A 143 24.92 18.79 50.62
CA GLY A 143 25.69 19.17 51.79
C GLY A 143 24.82 19.84 52.87
N MET A 144 23.99 20.80 52.46
CA MET A 144 23.05 21.49 53.35
C MET A 144 22.02 20.52 53.96
N LEU A 145 21.50 19.57 53.19
CA LEU A 145 20.54 18.56 53.66
C LEU A 145 21.16 17.61 54.69
N ASN A 146 22.38 17.14 54.44
CA ASN A 146 23.11 16.30 55.39
C ASN A 146 23.48 17.07 56.66
N THR A 147 23.83 18.35 56.54
CA THR A 147 24.16 19.19 57.70
C THR A 147 22.93 19.42 58.57
N ALA A 148 21.79 19.78 57.95
CA ALA A 148 20.52 19.95 58.65
C ALA A 148 20.03 18.64 59.32
N LEU A 149 20.24 17.48 58.68
CA LEU A 149 19.91 16.17 59.26
C LEU A 149 20.78 15.82 60.47
N VAL A 150 22.07 16.17 60.43
CA VAL A 150 22.99 15.95 61.55
C VAL A 150 22.68 16.89 62.71
N GLU A 151 22.37 18.16 62.44
CA GLU A 151 21.98 19.13 63.46
C GLU A 151 20.69 18.70 64.18
N MET A 152 19.64 18.31 63.44
CA MET A 152 18.40 17.80 64.04
C MET A 152 18.61 16.54 64.89
N ARG A 153 19.55 15.67 64.51
CA ARG A 153 19.89 14.48 65.29
C ARG A 153 20.63 14.82 66.58
N SER A 154 21.52 15.80 66.53
CA SER A 154 22.29 16.25 67.70
C SER A 154 21.43 17.03 68.72
N GLU A 155 20.43 17.78 68.26
CA GLU A 155 19.48 18.47 69.15
C GLU A 155 18.53 17.49 69.87
N GLY A 156 18.22 16.34 69.26
CA GLY A 156 17.43 15.29 69.91
C GLY A 156 18.16 14.63 71.10
N GLU A 157 19.45 14.37 70.97
CA GLU A 157 20.25 13.67 72.00
C GLU A 157 20.60 14.56 73.22
N ALA A 158 20.56 15.89 73.09
CA ALA A 158 20.79 16.82 74.20
C ALA A 158 19.57 17.00 75.12
N SER A 159 18.39 16.49 74.74
CA SER A 159 17.15 16.64 75.51
C SER A 159 16.78 15.44 76.40
N GLU A 160 17.55 14.34 76.36
CA GLU A 160 17.28 13.12 77.15
C GLU A 160 18.16 12.95 78.41
N GLN A 161 19.01 13.93 78.77
CA GLN A 161 19.82 13.88 80.01
C GLN A 161 19.61 15.06 80.97
N GLY A 162 18.43 15.69 80.95
CA GLY A 162 18.01 16.72 81.91
C GLY A 162 16.85 16.29 82.78
#